data_AF-O13142-F1
#
_entry.id   AF-O13142-F1
#
_cell.length_a   1.000
_cell.length_b   1.000
_cell.length_c   1.000
_cell.angle_alpha   90.00
_cell.angle_beta   90.00
_cell.angle_gamma   90.00
#
_symmetry.space_group_name_H-M   'P 1'
#
loop_
_entity.id
_entity.type
_entity.pdbx_description
1 polymer ?
#
loop_
_entity_poly.entity_id
_entity_poly.type
_entity_poly.pdbx_seq_one_letter_code
_entity_poly.pdbx_strand_id
1 'polypeptide(L)' 'QRTRVSAKNGLESYAFNMKSTVEDEKLKGKISDEDKQKILDKCNEVISWLDKNQTAEKEEF' A
#
# COMPACT_ATOMS: atom_id res chain seq x y z
N GLN A 1 -3.17 -0.57 21.67
CA GLN A 1 -4.23 -0.86 20.68
C GLN A 1 -4.56 0.31 19.75
N ARG A 2 -4.95 1.51 20.24
CA ARG A 2 -5.33 2.65 19.37
C ARG A 2 -4.23 3.09 18.38
N THR A 3 -2.99 3.18 18.85
CA THR A 3 -1.82 3.56 18.03
C THR A 3 -1.49 2.52 16.96
N ARG A 4 -1.66 1.23 17.30
CA ARG A 4 -1.42 0.09 16.40
C ARG A 4 -2.44 0.06 15.26
N VAL A 5 -3.72 0.23 15.59
CA VAL A 5 -4.79 0.35 14.59
C VAL A 5 -4.61 1.59 13.72
N SER A 6 -4.19 2.72 14.29
CA SER A 6 -3.90 3.93 13.52
C SER A 6 -2.72 3.75 12.55
N ALA A 7 -1.66 3.03 12.97
CA ALA A 7 -0.51 2.74 12.12
C ALA A 7 -0.90 1.81 10.96
N LYS A 8 -1.61 0.70 11.26
CA LYS A 8 -2.18 -0.19 10.24
C LYS A 8 -3.04 0.57 9.23
N ASN A 9 -4.02 1.34 9.71
CA ASN A 9 -4.92 2.09 8.82
C ASN A 9 -4.17 3.14 7.99
N GLY A 10 -3.11 3.72 8.53
CA GLY A 10 -2.24 4.65 7.82
C GLY A 10 -1.49 3.97 6.67
N LEU A 11 -0.87 2.82 6.94
CA LEU A 11 -0.15 2.05 5.92
C LEU A 11 -1.10 1.52 4.84
N GLU A 12 -2.26 1.00 5.26
CA GLU A 12 -3.30 0.50 4.37
C GLU A 12 -3.82 1.63 3.45
N SER A 13 -4.18 2.78 4.03
CA SER A 13 -4.63 3.94 3.26
C SER A 13 -3.57 4.44 2.29
N TYR A 14 -2.29 4.46 2.69
CA TYR A 14 -1.19 4.84 1.81
C TYR A 14 -1.04 3.87 0.63
N ALA A 15 -1.08 2.56 0.88
CA ALA A 15 -0.99 1.54 -0.16
C ALA A 15 -2.15 1.63 -1.16
N PHE A 16 -3.39 1.84 -0.69
CA PHE A 16 -4.55 2.06 -1.56
C PHE A 16 -4.42 3.35 -2.38
N ASN A 17 -4.05 4.46 -1.76
CA ASN A 17 -3.86 5.74 -2.46
C ASN A 17 -2.76 5.64 -3.52
N MET A 18 -1.67 4.92 -3.24
CA MET A 18 -0.60 4.70 -4.21
C MET A 18 -1.09 3.89 -5.41
N LYS A 19 -1.85 2.80 -5.21
CA LYS A 19 -2.45 2.03 -6.31
C LYS A 19 -3.33 2.91 -7.20
N SER A 20 -4.26 3.67 -6.61
CA SER A 20 -5.12 4.57 -7.38
C SER A 20 -4.33 5.64 -8.14
N THR A 21 -3.24 6.13 -7.55
CA THR A 21 -2.37 7.13 -8.19
C THR A 21 -1.66 6.55 -9.41
N VAL A 22 -1.05 5.37 -9.32
CA VAL A 22 -0.34 4.76 -10.47
C VAL A 22 -1.28 4.19 -11.55
N GLU A 23 -2.55 4.00 -11.21
CA GLU A 23 -3.62 3.66 -12.15
C GLU A 23 -4.26 4.91 -12.80
N ASP A 24 -3.96 6.12 -12.31
CA ASP A 24 -4.49 7.36 -12.87
C ASP A 24 -4.00 7.58 -14.32
N GLU A 25 -4.93 7.86 -15.23
CA GLU A 25 -4.65 8.15 -16.63
C GLU A 25 -3.69 9.35 -16.82
N LYS A 26 -3.59 10.27 -15.85
CA LYS A 26 -2.62 11.39 -15.84
C LYS A 26 -1.17 10.95 -15.65
N LEU A 27 -0.95 9.78 -15.07
CA LEU A 27 0.37 9.17 -14.91
C LEU A 27 0.70 8.17 -16.02
N LYS A 28 -0.29 7.79 -16.82
CA LYS A 28 -0.09 6.94 -18.00
C LYS A 28 0.94 7.57 -18.94
N GLY A 29 2.00 6.81 -19.26
CA GLY A 29 3.12 7.28 -20.08
C GLY A 29 4.15 8.16 -19.36
N LYS A 30 3.96 8.50 -18.08
CA LYS A 30 4.97 9.17 -17.23
C LYS A 30 5.77 8.19 -16.37
N ILE A 31 5.21 7.01 -16.16
CA ILE A 31 5.81 5.88 -15.44
C ILE A 31 5.88 4.71 -16.42
N SER A 32 6.96 3.95 -16.38
CA SER A 32 7.11 2.74 -17.18
C SER A 32 6.12 1.67 -16.73
N ASP A 33 5.65 0.81 -17.64
CA ASP A 33 4.74 -0.28 -17.27
C ASP A 33 5.40 -1.23 -16.25
N GLU A 34 6.72 -1.39 -16.31
CA GLU A 34 7.50 -2.18 -15.34
C GLU A 34 7.45 -1.57 -13.94
N ASP A 35 7.71 -0.26 -13.81
CA ASP A 35 7.65 0.43 -12.52
C ASP A 35 6.23 0.47 -11.97
N LYS A 36 5.24 0.66 -12.85
CA LYS A 36 3.82 0.60 -12.47
C LYS A 36 3.48 -0.75 -11.88
N GLN A 37 3.86 -1.84 -12.55
CA GLN A 37 3.61 -3.19 -12.07
C GLN A 37 4.33 -3.45 -10.74
N LYS A 38 5.60 -3.05 -10.60
CA LYS A 38 6.37 -3.17 -9.35
C LYS A 38 5.67 -2.47 -8.18
N ILE A 39 5.15 -1.26 -8.40
CA ILE A 39 4.43 -0.51 -7.35
C ILE A 39 3.12 -1.22 -6.99
N LEU A 40 2.34 -1.64 -7.97
CA LEU A 40 1.08 -2.36 -7.74
C LEU A 40 1.30 -3.66 -6.96
N ASP A 41 2.32 -4.43 -7.34
CA ASP A 41 2.69 -5.68 -6.68
C ASP A 41 3.08 -5.44 -5.22
N LYS A 42 3.91 -4.42 -4.96
CA LYS A 42 4.31 -4.08 -3.59
C LYS A 42 3.16 -3.55 -2.75
N CYS A 43 2.27 -2.73 -3.30
CA CYS A 43 1.07 -2.31 -2.58
C CYS A 43 0.16 -3.50 -2.23
N ASN A 44 -0.02 -4.45 -3.15
CA ASN A 44 -0.79 -5.67 -2.90
C ASN A 44 -0.16 -6.57 -1.83
N GLU A 45 1.16 -6.72 -1.86
CA GLU A 45 1.92 -7.48 -0.86
C GLU A 45 1.74 -6.89 0.53
N VAL A 46 1.86 -5.56 0.66
CA VAL A 46 1.64 -4.84 1.93
C VAL A 46 0.22 -5.01 2.43
N ILE A 47 -0.80 -4.83 1.59
CA ILE A 47 -2.21 -5.02 1.98
C ILE A 47 -2.45 -6.47 2.45
N SER A 48 -1.96 -7.46 1.69
CA SER A 48 -2.09 -8.87 2.08
C SER A 48 -1.38 -9.18 3.40
N TRP A 49 -0.22 -8.57 3.63
CA TRP A 49 0.51 -8.70 4.89
C TRP A 49 -0.27 -8.06 6.05
N LEU A 50 -0.84 -6.86 5.87
CA LEU A 50 -1.67 -6.17 6.86
C LEU A 50 -2.95 -6.97 7.22
N ASP A 51 -3.54 -7.66 6.26
CA ASP A 51 -4.71 -8.51 6.46
C ASP A 51 -4.40 -9.76 7.26
N LYS A 52 -3.24 -10.38 7.01
CA LYS A 52 -2.76 -11.57 7.72
C LYS A 52 -2.22 -11.24 9.11
N ASN A 53 -1.65 -10.05 9.28
CA ASN A 53 -0.97 -9.62 10.51
C ASN A 53 -1.80 -8.58 11.28
N GLN A 54 -3.09 -8.84 11.50
CA GLN A 54 -3.98 -7.92 12.25
C GLN A 54 -3.52 -7.66 13.70
N THR A 55 -2.63 -8.51 14.21
CA THR A 55 -2.06 -8.42 15.56
C THR A 55 -0.60 -7.98 15.60
N ALA A 56 0.04 -7.65 14.47
CA ALA A 56 1.42 -7.17 14.43
C ALA A 56 1.63 -5.92 15.31
N GLU A 57 2.83 -5.75 15.83
CA GLU A 57 3.19 -4.64 16.70
C GLU A 57 3.41 -3.35 15.91
N LYS A 58 3.42 -2.20 16.61
CA LYS A 58 3.54 -0.89 15.96
C LYS A 58 4.83 -0.76 15.15
N GLU A 59 5.94 -1.35 15.59
CA GLU A 59 7.20 -1.30 14.85
C GLU A 59 7.19 -2.09 13.53
N GLU A 60 6.19 -2.95 13.33
CA GLU A 60 6.05 -3.79 12.13
C GLU A 60 5.09 -3.19 11.09
N PHE A 61 4.36 -2.11 11.43
CA PHE A 61 3.49 -1.33 10.54
C PHE A 61 4.15 -0.04 10.09
#